data_AF-C5KJK2-F1
#
_entry.id   AF-C5KJK2-F1
#
_cell.length_a   1.000
_cell.length_b   1.000
_cell.length_c   1.000
_cell.angle_alpha   90.00
_cell.angle_beta   90.00
_cell.angle_gamma   90.00
#
_symmetry.space_group_name_H-M   'P 1'
#
loop_
_entity.id
_entity.type
_entity.pdbx_description
1 polymer ?
#
loop_
_entity_poly.entity_id
_entity_poly.type
_entity_poly.pdbx_seq_one_letter_code
_entity_poly.pdbx_strand_id
1 'polypeptide(L)'
;MSANISDLSLTIIPEGRWNNFSDGKSYRELIDDGAPASGDGYFDGFYYNSQKQIKEKAQLVKTRRLDGLTIFYPVLDLPATNASSLLHAAVSG
;
A
#
# COMPACT_ATOMS: atom_id res chain seq x y z
N MET A 1 29.39 -7.65 -8.30
CA MET A 1 28.65 -7.64 -7.02
C MET A 1 27.32 -8.30 -7.26
N SER A 2 26.96 -9.35 -6.53
CA SER A 2 25.60 -9.91 -6.56
C SER A 2 24.71 -9.11 -5.62
N ALA A 3 23.50 -8.73 -6.04
CA ALA A 3 22.54 -8.08 -5.15
C ALA A 3 22.16 -9.03 -4.01
N ASN A 4 22.26 -8.57 -2.76
CA ASN A 4 21.76 -9.31 -1.61
C ASN A 4 20.26 -9.00 -1.45
N ILE A 5 19.45 -10.04 -1.26
CA ILE A 5 18.00 -9.88 -1.08
C ILE A 5 17.68 -9.03 0.17
N SER A 6 18.57 -9.02 1.17
CA SER A 6 18.41 -8.19 2.37
C SER A 6 18.42 -6.69 2.08
N ASP A 7 18.97 -6.28 0.94
CA ASP A 7 19.09 -4.86 0.57
C ASP A 7 17.86 -4.39 -0.24
N LEU A 8 16.91 -5.29 -0.53
CA LEU A 8 15.69 -4.96 -1.25
C LEU A 8 14.66 -4.36 -0.30
N SER A 9 13.91 -3.39 -0.79
CA SER A 9 12.71 -2.87 -0.13
C SER A 9 11.50 -2.99 -1.04
N LEU A 10 10.30 -3.14 -0.45
CA LEU A 10 9.05 -3.09 -1.21
C LEU A 10 8.46 -1.69 -1.12
N THR A 11 8.03 -1.16 -2.27
CA THR A 11 7.36 0.14 -2.33
C THR A 11 5.85 -0.04 -2.29
N ILE A 12 5.21 0.71 -1.40
CA ILE A 12 3.77 0.88 -1.31
C ILE A 12 3.41 2.08 -2.19
N ILE A 13 2.52 1.85 -3.15
CA ILE A 13 1.94 2.89 -3.99
C ILE A 13 0.52 3.14 -3.47
N PRO A 14 0.27 4.26 -2.76
CA PRO A 14 -1.03 4.62 -2.19
C PRO A 14 -1.95 5.20 -3.28
N GLU A 15 -2.13 4.46 -4.36
CA GLU A 15 -3.01 4.81 -5.48
C GLU A 15 -3.77 3.57 -5.93
N GLY A 16 -4.98 3.77 -6.44
CA GLY A 16 -5.67 2.79 -7.26
C GLY A 16 -5.57 3.14 -8.74
N ARG A 17 -5.63 2.12 -9.59
CA ARG A 17 -5.55 2.22 -11.04
C ARG A 17 -6.77 1.56 -11.68
N TRP A 18 -7.43 2.27 -12.58
CA TRP A 18 -8.50 1.69 -13.40
C TRP A 18 -7.96 0.70 -14.44
N ASN A 19 -6.83 1.06 -15.04
CA ASN A 19 -6.05 0.24 -15.97
C ASN A 19 -4.56 0.63 -15.85
N ASN A 20 -3.69 -0.03 -16.62
CA ASN A 20 -2.24 0.17 -16.53
C ASN A 20 -1.71 1.53 -17.04
N PHE A 21 -2.53 2.46 -17.57
CA PHE A 21 -2.01 3.53 -18.43
C PHE A 21 -2.40 4.99 -18.18
N SER A 22 -3.45 5.37 -17.43
CA SER A 22 -3.68 6.82 -17.22
C SER A 22 -4.52 7.24 -16.02
N ASP A 23 -5.54 6.47 -15.64
CA ASP A 23 -6.54 6.96 -14.69
C ASP A 23 -6.28 6.35 -13.31
N GLY A 24 -5.68 7.17 -12.44
CA GLY A 24 -5.40 6.82 -11.05
C GLY A 24 -6.19 7.69 -10.08
N LYS A 25 -6.57 7.10 -8.95
CA LYS A 25 -7.06 7.83 -7.77
C LYS A 25 -6.10 7.58 -6.62
N SER A 26 -5.86 8.57 -5.79
CA SER A 26 -5.14 8.36 -4.54
C SER A 26 -5.92 7.40 -3.63
N TYR A 27 -5.21 6.73 -2.72
CA TYR A 27 -5.85 5.88 -1.72
C TYR A 27 -6.85 6.69 -0.88
N ARG A 28 -6.50 7.93 -0.51
CA ARG A 28 -7.40 8.83 0.20
C ARG A 28 -8.72 9.04 -0.55
N GLU A 29 -8.66 9.41 -1.84
CA GLU A 29 -9.86 9.62 -2.65
C GLU A 29 -10.72 8.35 -2.74
N LEU A 30 -10.09 7.17 -2.87
CA LEU A 30 -10.82 5.90 -2.88
C LEU A 30 -11.55 5.64 -1.55
N ILE A 31 -10.91 5.91 -0.41
CA ILE A 31 -11.55 5.75 0.90
C ILE A 31 -12.68 6.78 1.09
N ASP A 32 -12.47 8.02 0.67
CA ASP A 32 -13.47 9.08 0.73
C ASP A 32 -14.70 8.72 -0.15
N ASP A 33 -14.48 8.05 -1.28
CA ASP A 33 -15.52 7.51 -2.17
C ASP A 33 -16.21 6.23 -1.64
N GLY A 34 -15.76 5.69 -0.51
CA GLY A 34 -16.37 4.53 0.16
C GLY A 34 -15.68 3.18 -0.07
N ALA A 35 -14.46 3.17 -0.64
CA ALA A 35 -13.69 1.93 -0.77
C ALA A 35 -13.36 1.34 0.62
N PRO A 36 -13.48 0.00 0.79
CA PRO A 36 -13.20 -0.63 2.08
C PRO A 36 -11.68 -0.68 2.36
N ALA A 37 -11.22 0.01 3.40
CA ALA A 37 -9.79 0.05 3.76
C ALA A 37 -9.16 -1.34 3.94
N SER A 38 -9.91 -2.31 4.50
CA SER A 38 -9.48 -3.70 4.71
C SER A 38 -10.06 -4.70 3.68
N GLY A 39 -10.51 -4.23 2.52
CA GLY A 39 -11.06 -5.09 1.46
C GLY A 39 -10.00 -5.82 0.63
N ASP A 40 -10.41 -6.40 -0.50
CA ASP A 40 -9.53 -7.19 -1.38
C ASP A 40 -8.75 -6.36 -2.40
N GLY A 41 -8.80 -5.02 -2.32
CA GLY A 41 -8.03 -4.13 -3.20
C GLY A 41 -8.67 -3.88 -4.57
N TYR A 42 -10.00 -3.94 -4.65
CA TYR A 42 -10.78 -3.55 -5.81
C TYR A 42 -12.02 -2.77 -5.39
N PHE A 43 -12.27 -1.61 -6.01
CA PHE A 43 -13.45 -0.78 -5.76
C PHE A 43 -13.72 0.10 -6.99
N ASP A 44 -14.98 0.11 -7.46
CA ASP A 44 -15.45 0.97 -8.55
C ASP A 44 -14.51 1.01 -9.77
N GLY A 45 -14.06 -0.16 -10.23
CA GLY A 45 -13.16 -0.29 -11.38
C GLY A 45 -11.68 -0.03 -11.08
N PHE A 46 -11.32 0.44 -9.88
CA PHE A 46 -9.94 0.68 -9.47
C PHE A 46 -9.35 -0.51 -8.69
N TYR A 47 -8.16 -0.96 -9.09
CA TYR A 47 -7.31 -1.85 -8.30
C TYR A 47 -6.34 -1.04 -7.45
N TYR A 48 -6.34 -1.25 -6.14
CA TYR A 48 -5.52 -0.50 -5.18
C TYR A 48 -4.94 -1.43 -4.12
N ASN A 49 -3.94 -0.93 -3.38
CA ASN A 49 -3.44 -1.65 -2.21
C ASN A 49 -4.33 -1.36 -1.00
N SER A 50 -5.04 -2.37 -0.50
CA SER A 50 -5.79 -2.28 0.76
C SER A 50 -4.87 -2.53 1.97
N GLN A 51 -5.35 -2.21 3.18
CA GLN A 51 -4.63 -2.52 4.42
C GLN A 51 -4.34 -4.02 4.58
N LYS A 52 -5.21 -4.89 4.08
CA LYS A 52 -4.99 -6.35 4.07
C LYS A 52 -3.71 -6.69 3.30
N GLN A 53 -3.60 -6.21 2.06
CA GLN A 53 -2.44 -6.45 1.20
C GLN A 53 -1.17 -5.77 1.73
N ILE A 54 -1.30 -4.61 2.39
CA ILE A 54 -0.15 -3.96 3.05
C ILE A 54 0.39 -4.80 4.21
N LYS A 55 -0.48 -5.37 5.05
CA LYS A 55 -0.07 -6.28 6.13
C LYS A 55 0.61 -7.53 5.59
N GLU A 56 0.11 -8.10 4.49
CA GLU A 56 0.76 -9.23 3.81
C GLU A 56 2.17 -8.88 3.32
N LYS A 57 2.36 -7.67 2.77
CA LYS A 57 3.69 -7.17 2.36
C LYS A 57 4.62 -6.94 3.55
N ALA A 58 4.11 -6.41 4.66
CA ALA A 58 4.88 -6.23 5.89
C ALA A 58 5.38 -7.59 6.44
N GLN A 59 4.52 -8.60 6.44
CA GLN A 59 4.90 -9.97 6.82
C GLN A 59 5.93 -10.58 5.87
N LEU A 60 5.82 -10.30 4.57
CA LEU A 60 6.82 -10.74 3.58
C LEU A 60 8.20 -10.12 3.87
N VAL A 61 8.26 -8.81 4.13
CA VAL A 61 9.51 -8.11 4.51
C VAL A 61 10.16 -8.77 5.73
N LYS A 62 9.38 -9.04 6.78
CA LYS A 62 9.86 -9.69 8.01
C LYS A 62 10.36 -11.11 7.73
N THR A 63 9.58 -11.90 7.01
CA THR A 63 9.86 -13.32 6.74
C THR A 63 11.07 -13.51 5.84
N ARG A 64 11.25 -12.62 4.86
CA ARG A 64 12.37 -12.67 3.91
C ARG A 64 13.57 -11.85 4.34
N ARG A 65 13.49 -11.17 5.49
CA ARG A 65 14.54 -10.29 6.04
C ARG A 65 15.00 -9.26 5.02
N LEU A 66 14.02 -8.62 4.37
CA LEU A 66 14.24 -7.49 3.46
C LEU A 66 14.56 -6.23 4.27
N ASP A 67 15.13 -5.21 3.63
CA ASP A 67 15.53 -3.95 4.27
C ASP A 67 14.32 -3.21 4.86
N GLY A 68 13.20 -3.21 4.14
CA GLY A 68 11.98 -2.61 4.65
C GLY A 68 10.86 -2.35 3.65
N LEU A 69 9.96 -1.46 4.07
CA LEU A 69 8.88 -0.89 3.27
C LEU A 69 9.14 0.60 3.05
N THR A 70 8.89 1.08 1.83
CA THR A 70 8.86 2.50 1.50
C THR A 70 7.46 2.89 1.04
N ILE A 71 6.94 4.05 1.45
CA ILE A 71 5.68 4.59 0.91
C ILE A 71 6.01 5.67 -0.11
N PHE A 72 5.57 5.49 -1.35
CA PHE A 72 5.69 6.47 -2.41
C PHE A 72 4.64 7.57 -2.23
N TYR A 73 5.04 8.84 -2.29
CA TYR A 73 4.19 10.01 -2.05
C TYR A 73 3.17 9.82 -0.90
N PRO A 74 3.61 9.83 0.37
CA PRO A 74 2.73 9.60 1.54
C PRO A 74 1.51 10.52 1.63
N VAL A 75 1.54 11.67 0.93
CA VAL A 75 0.41 12.62 0.84
C VAL A 75 -0.84 12.05 0.19
N LEU A 76 -0.71 10.95 -0.58
CA LEU A 76 -1.82 10.25 -1.26
C LEU A 76 -2.50 9.20 -0.36
N ASP A 77 -1.93 8.89 0.81
CA ASP A 77 -2.54 8.06 1.86
C ASP A 77 -3.44 8.92 2.77
N LEU A 78 -4.16 8.29 3.70
CA LEU A 78 -4.77 8.96 4.85
C LEU A 78 -3.69 9.43 5.84
N PRO A 79 -3.96 10.43 6.70
CA PRO A 79 -3.04 10.83 7.76
C PRO A 79 -2.59 9.62 8.61
N ALA A 80 -1.34 9.60 9.05
CA ALA A 80 -0.77 8.48 9.83
C ALA A 80 -1.52 8.17 11.14
N THR A 81 -2.23 9.17 11.69
CA THR A 81 -3.09 9.03 12.87
C THR A 81 -4.42 8.34 12.57
N ASN A 82 -4.78 8.18 11.30
CA ASN A 82 -5.99 7.48 10.87
C ASN A 82 -5.75 5.97 10.86
N ALA A 83 -6.59 5.22 11.57
CA ALA A 83 -6.50 3.75 11.66
C ALA A 83 -6.71 3.05 10.31
N SER A 84 -7.32 3.71 9.33
CA SER A 84 -7.50 3.22 7.96
C SER A 84 -6.31 3.54 7.03
N SER A 85 -5.28 4.27 7.48
CA SER A 85 -4.11 4.57 6.64
C SER A 85 -3.31 3.32 6.28
N LEU A 86 -2.66 3.35 5.11
CA LEU A 86 -1.74 2.30 4.67
C LEU A 86 -0.48 2.28 5.54
N LEU A 87 0.01 3.45 5.98
CA LEU A 87 1.12 3.52 6.93
C LEU A 87 0.77 2.82 8.26
N HIS A 88 -0.43 3.04 8.80
CA HIS A 88 -0.86 2.34 10.01
C HIS A 88 -0.90 0.82 9.80
N ALA A 89 -1.38 0.36 8.63
CA ALA A 89 -1.37 -1.05 8.27
C ALA A 89 0.05 -1.63 8.16
N ALA A 90 1.00 -0.88 7.60
CA ALA A 90 2.39 -1.32 7.47
C ALA A 90 3.09 -1.48 8.82
N VAL A 91 2.81 -0.59 9.78
CA VAL A 91 3.40 -0.63 11.14
C VAL A 91 2.75 -1.71 12.01
N SER A 92 1.45 -1.94 11.86
CA SER A 92 0.69 -2.92 12.66
C SER A 92 0.70 -4.35 12.13
N GLY A 93 1.07 -4.53 10.85
CA GLY A 93 1.20 -5.83 10.20
C GLY A 93 2.50 -6.54 10.52
#